data_AF-A0A0F3MWH9-F1
#
_entry.id   AF-A0A0F3MWH9-F1
#
_cell.length_a   1.000
_cell.length_b   1.000
_cell.length_c   1.000
_cell.angle_alpha   90.00
_cell.angle_beta   90.00
_cell.angle_gamma   90.00
#
_symmetry.space_group_name_H-M   'P 1'
#
loop_
_entity.id
_entity.type
_entity.pdbx_description
1 polymer ?
#
loop_
_entity_poly.entity_id
_entity_poly.type
_entity_poly.pdbx_seq_one_letter_code
_entity_poly.pdbx_strand_id
1 'polypeptide(L)'
;MGIIHETGHALYEQNLPEMYKGQPVGHPKGMAFHESQSLFMEMQVGRSREFTEFLAKLLRDEFAFKSEEYSAENLYRKITKVKPDFIRVDADEVTYPLHVILRFEIEELLITGDLNLDELPSFWDNKMQEYLGIKPVSFSNGCLQDIHWSHGNFGYFPAYTNGAIIASMVMKKVKEMYPNIKDDILKGDFSNLNNYLNKNFRNLGSLKNSADLLKSASGEDKINPEVYIGYLEGKYL
;
A
#
# COMPACT_ATOMS: atom_id res chain seq x y z
N MET A 1 11.32 5.54 1.12
CA MET A 1 10.19 4.66 1.49
C MET A 1 10.08 3.45 0.57
N GLY A 2 10.38 3.55 -0.73
CA GLY A 2 10.39 2.39 -1.65
C GLY A 2 11.16 1.15 -1.17
N ILE A 3 12.29 1.29 -0.46
CA ILE A 3 12.99 0.13 0.12
C ILE A 3 12.11 -0.64 1.12
N ILE A 4 11.32 0.05 1.94
CA ILE A 4 10.41 -0.57 2.92
C ILE A 4 9.25 -1.27 2.18
N HIS A 5 8.75 -0.64 1.11
CA HIS A 5 7.74 -1.21 0.22
C HIS A 5 8.21 -2.57 -0.35
N GLU A 6 9.37 -2.57 -1.03
CA GLU A 6 9.94 -3.79 -1.61
C GLU A 6 10.32 -4.83 -0.54
N THR A 7 10.71 -4.38 0.66
CA THR A 7 10.95 -5.29 1.79
C THR A 7 9.66 -6.00 2.19
N GLY A 8 8.49 -5.35 2.15
CA GLY A 8 7.22 -6.00 2.43
C GLY A 8 6.87 -7.07 1.40
N HIS A 9 7.11 -6.83 0.11
CA HIS A 9 7.02 -7.85 -0.94
C HIS A 9 7.96 -9.02 -0.66
N ALA A 10 9.24 -8.73 -0.38
CA ALA A 10 10.25 -9.74 -0.11
C ALA A 10 9.90 -10.59 1.13
N LEU A 11 9.38 -9.97 2.19
CA LEU A 11 8.94 -10.67 3.39
C LEU A 11 7.76 -11.61 3.10
N TYR A 12 6.87 -11.28 2.16
CA TYR A 12 5.84 -12.23 1.76
C TYR A 12 6.47 -13.45 1.08
N GLU A 13 7.26 -13.22 0.03
CA GLU A 13 7.90 -14.27 -0.76
C GLU A 13 8.79 -15.21 0.07
N GLN A 14 9.59 -14.63 0.97
CA GLN A 14 10.50 -15.39 1.84
C GLN A 14 9.78 -16.29 2.86
N ASN A 15 8.51 -16.02 3.14
CA ASN A 15 7.74 -16.72 4.17
C ASN A 15 6.54 -17.47 3.58
N LEU A 16 6.56 -17.76 2.27
CA LEU A 16 5.64 -18.68 1.62
C LEU A 16 5.85 -20.13 2.14
N PRO A 17 4.85 -21.02 2.00
CA PRO A 17 4.93 -22.36 2.56
C PRO A 17 5.98 -23.22 1.84
N GLU A 18 7.12 -23.43 2.50
CA GLU A 18 8.27 -24.17 1.95
C GLU A 18 7.91 -25.59 1.49
N MET A 19 6.97 -26.26 2.17
CA MET A 19 6.46 -27.59 1.77
C MET A 19 5.87 -27.60 0.34
N TYR A 20 5.37 -26.46 -0.13
CA TYR A 20 4.74 -26.30 -1.44
C TYR A 20 5.59 -25.46 -2.40
N LYS A 21 6.89 -25.31 -2.13
CA LYS A 21 7.79 -24.55 -2.99
C LYS A 21 7.77 -25.05 -4.44
N GLY A 22 7.60 -24.12 -5.36
CA GLY A 22 7.48 -24.40 -6.80
C GLY A 22 6.12 -24.99 -7.23
N GLN A 23 5.18 -25.18 -6.30
CA GLN A 23 3.80 -25.58 -6.62
C GLN A 23 2.88 -24.36 -6.67
N PRO A 24 1.83 -24.34 -7.51
CA PRO A 24 0.90 -23.20 -7.60
C PRO A 24 0.27 -22.79 -6.26
N VAL A 25 -0.02 -23.74 -5.39
CA VAL A 25 -0.57 -23.47 -4.05
C VAL A 25 0.44 -22.80 -3.10
N GLY A 26 1.74 -22.93 -3.38
CA GLY A 26 2.81 -22.27 -2.63
C GLY A 26 3.10 -20.84 -3.07
N HIS A 27 2.52 -20.38 -4.18
CA HIS A 27 2.72 -19.02 -4.69
C HIS A 27 1.89 -17.98 -3.92
N PRO A 28 2.27 -16.68 -3.97
CA PRO A 28 1.51 -15.61 -3.32
C PRO A 28 0.09 -15.48 -3.88
N LYS A 29 -0.85 -15.02 -3.05
CA LYS A 29 -2.28 -14.95 -3.36
C LYS A 29 -2.64 -13.75 -4.24
N GLY A 30 -2.16 -13.71 -5.48
CA GLY A 30 -2.48 -12.64 -6.42
C GLY A 30 -2.01 -11.24 -5.94
N MET A 31 -2.22 -10.24 -6.79
CA MET A 31 -1.54 -8.95 -6.60
C MET A 31 -2.09 -8.12 -5.43
N ALA A 32 -3.40 -8.13 -5.17
CA ALA A 32 -3.95 -7.34 -4.06
C ALA A 32 -3.39 -7.78 -2.69
N PHE A 33 -3.27 -9.10 -2.46
CA PHE A 33 -2.67 -9.60 -1.22
C PHE A 33 -1.16 -9.38 -1.20
N HIS A 34 -0.50 -9.49 -2.35
CA HIS A 34 0.94 -9.22 -2.44
C HIS A 34 1.27 -7.76 -2.11
N GLU A 35 0.55 -6.83 -2.75
CA GLU A 35 0.64 -5.39 -2.49
C GLU A 35 0.24 -5.03 -1.06
N SER A 36 -0.70 -5.76 -0.47
CA SER A 36 -1.04 -5.51 0.94
C SER A 36 0.17 -5.70 1.86
N GLN A 37 1.12 -6.57 1.52
CA GLN A 37 2.32 -6.79 2.35
C GLN A 37 3.34 -5.67 2.19
N SER A 38 3.52 -5.13 0.98
CA SER A 38 4.36 -3.96 0.76
C SER A 38 3.79 -2.72 1.43
N LEU A 39 2.50 -2.44 1.24
CA LEU A 39 1.81 -1.30 1.85
C LEU A 39 1.63 -1.46 3.36
N PHE A 40 1.55 -2.68 3.88
CA PHE A 40 1.58 -2.90 5.32
C PHE A 40 2.92 -2.43 5.91
N MET A 41 4.03 -2.85 5.32
CA MET A 41 5.35 -2.43 5.80
C MET A 41 5.59 -0.94 5.55
N GLU A 42 5.23 -0.40 4.38
CA GLU A 42 5.48 1.00 4.05
C GLU A 42 4.53 1.94 4.78
N MET A 43 3.22 1.77 4.60
CA MET A 43 2.22 2.76 5.01
C MET A 43 1.77 2.55 6.46
N GLN A 44 1.53 1.30 6.86
CA GLN A 44 1.05 1.00 8.21
C GLN A 44 2.17 1.04 9.26
N VAL A 45 3.38 0.58 8.91
CA VAL A 45 4.56 0.58 9.80
C VAL A 45 5.49 1.75 9.48
N GLY A 46 6.05 1.81 8.28
CA GLY A 46 7.13 2.74 7.90
C GLY A 46 6.77 4.22 7.93
N ARG A 47 5.46 4.54 7.92
CA ARG A 47 4.92 5.89 8.05
C ARG A 47 4.15 6.12 9.36
N SER A 48 4.36 5.26 10.36
CA SER A 48 3.82 5.48 11.71
C SER A 48 4.71 6.41 12.53
N ARG A 49 4.14 7.02 13.58
CA ARG A 49 4.90 7.84 14.53
C ARG A 49 5.96 7.00 15.22
N GLU A 50 5.57 5.79 15.63
CA GLU A 50 6.42 4.83 16.30
C GLU A 50 7.67 4.48 15.47
N PHE A 51 7.49 4.27 14.16
CA PHE A 51 8.61 3.99 13.27
C PHE A 51 9.51 5.21 13.06
N THR A 52 8.94 6.41 12.97
CA THR A 52 9.76 7.63 12.82
C THR A 52 10.60 7.94 14.05
N GLU A 53 10.13 7.59 15.25
CA GLU A 53 10.94 7.67 16.47
C GLU A 53 12.08 6.66 16.46
N PHE A 54 11.80 5.41 16.08
CA PHE A 54 12.82 4.38 15.87
C PHE A 54 13.86 4.83 14.82
N LEU A 55 13.42 5.36 13.69
CA LEU A 55 14.29 5.82 12.61
C LEU A 55 15.15 7.01 13.06
N ALA A 56 14.58 8.01 13.74
CA ALA A 56 15.33 9.14 14.27
C ALA A 56 16.40 8.69 15.28
N LYS A 57 16.07 7.71 16.13
CA LYS A 57 17.03 7.07 17.04
C LYS A 57 18.17 6.43 16.26
N LEU A 58 17.87 5.65 15.22
CA LEU A 58 18.88 4.97 14.39
C LEU A 58 19.77 5.97 13.64
N LEU A 59 19.19 7.01 13.04
CA LEU A 59 19.93 8.07 12.35
C LEU A 59 20.90 8.81 13.30
N ARG A 60 20.46 9.07 14.53
CA ARG A 60 21.31 9.69 15.55
C ARG A 60 22.44 8.77 15.98
N ASP A 61 22.13 7.52 16.31
CA ASP A 61 23.05 6.61 16.99
C ASP A 61 24.10 6.05 16.00
N GLU A 62 23.70 5.74 14.77
CA GLU A 62 24.57 5.12 13.74
C GLU A 62 25.24 6.12 12.79
N PHE A 63 24.58 7.26 12.53
CA PHE A 63 25.04 8.23 11.52
C PHE A 63 25.33 9.62 12.10
N ALA A 64 25.19 9.80 13.42
CA ALA A 64 25.39 11.08 14.11
C ALA A 64 24.50 12.23 13.59
N PHE A 65 23.37 11.92 12.93
CA PHE A 65 22.41 12.91 12.45
C PHE A 65 21.52 13.38 13.62
N LYS A 66 21.89 14.52 14.20
CA LYS A 66 21.33 15.04 15.46
C LYS A 66 20.56 16.35 15.32
N SER A 67 20.57 16.95 14.13
CA SER A 67 19.90 18.22 13.90
C SER A 67 18.38 18.07 13.83
N GLU A 68 17.65 19.18 13.97
CA GLU A 68 16.18 19.18 13.99
C GLU A 68 15.58 18.62 12.69
N GLU A 69 16.30 18.68 11.56
CA GLU A 69 15.88 18.07 10.31
C GLU A 69 15.68 16.56 10.39
N TYR A 70 16.32 15.89 11.36
CA TYR A 70 16.23 14.46 11.59
C TYR A 70 15.44 14.11 12.86
N SER A 71 14.76 15.08 13.49
CA SER A 71 13.86 14.80 14.60
C SER A 71 12.69 13.92 14.14
N ALA A 72 12.21 13.04 15.02
CA ALA A 72 11.14 12.10 14.71
C ALA A 72 9.88 12.82 14.18
N GLU A 73 9.52 13.95 14.81
CA GLU A 73 8.36 14.75 14.40
C GLU A 73 8.56 15.38 13.02
N ASN A 74 9.76 15.90 12.70
CA ASN A 74 10.02 16.46 11.37
C ASN A 74 9.99 15.37 10.29
N LEU A 75 10.56 14.20 10.57
CA LEU A 75 10.50 13.05 9.67
C LEU A 75 9.05 12.62 9.44
N TYR A 76 8.26 12.48 10.51
CA TYR A 76 6.83 12.15 10.42
C TYR A 76 6.07 13.14 9.55
N ARG A 77 6.17 14.44 9.82
CA ARG A 77 5.50 15.48 9.03
C ARG A 77 5.89 15.44 7.55
N LYS A 78 7.15 15.17 7.23
CA LYS A 78 7.61 15.08 5.84
C LYS A 78 7.02 13.87 5.12
N ILE A 79 6.98 12.71 5.76
CA ILE A 79 6.53 11.47 5.13
C ILE A 79 5.00 11.31 5.12
N THR A 80 4.27 12.11 5.91
CA THR A 80 2.80 12.15 5.92
C THR A 80 2.25 13.44 5.30
N LYS A 81 3.03 14.12 4.46
CA LYS A 81 2.52 15.29 3.74
C LYS A 81 1.52 14.85 2.68
N VAL A 82 0.33 15.44 2.72
CA VAL A 82 -0.72 15.24 1.72
C VAL A 82 -0.69 16.40 0.73
N LYS A 83 -0.71 16.09 -0.57
CA LYS A 83 -0.75 17.10 -1.64
C LYS A 83 -1.19 16.43 -2.94
N PRO A 84 -2.21 16.96 -3.64
CA PRO A 84 -2.50 16.55 -5.00
C PRO A 84 -1.27 16.68 -5.91
N ASP A 85 -0.97 15.62 -6.67
CA ASP A 85 0.12 15.58 -7.63
C ASP A 85 -0.23 14.70 -8.83
N PHE A 86 0.58 14.74 -9.89
CA PHE A 86 0.27 14.04 -11.15
C PHE A 86 0.65 12.57 -11.14
N ILE A 87 1.73 12.22 -10.44
CA ILE A 87 2.41 10.93 -10.56
C ILE A 87 1.90 9.96 -9.50
N ARG A 88 1.21 8.91 -9.92
CA ARG A 88 0.59 7.92 -9.02
C ARG A 88 1.58 7.27 -8.06
N VAL A 89 2.77 6.89 -8.54
CA VAL A 89 3.77 6.19 -7.70
C VAL A 89 4.36 7.07 -6.58
N ASP A 90 4.23 8.39 -6.72
CA ASP A 90 4.69 9.37 -5.75
C ASP A 90 3.55 9.96 -4.90
N ALA A 91 2.30 9.58 -5.20
CA ALA A 91 1.12 10.12 -4.53
C ALA A 91 1.09 9.73 -3.04
N ASP A 92 0.55 10.62 -2.22
CA ASP A 92 0.38 10.37 -0.80
C ASP A 92 -0.77 9.39 -0.52
N GLU A 93 -0.83 8.90 0.70
CA GLU A 93 -1.79 7.86 1.11
C GLU A 93 -3.27 8.27 0.96
N VAL A 94 -3.58 9.57 1.01
CA VAL A 94 -4.94 10.10 0.90
C VAL A 94 -5.33 10.27 -0.56
N THR A 95 -4.42 10.75 -1.41
CA THR A 95 -4.70 11.02 -2.83
C THR A 95 -4.50 9.80 -3.73
N TYR A 96 -3.64 8.85 -3.34
CA TYR A 96 -3.30 7.66 -4.12
C TYR A 96 -4.51 6.85 -4.63
N PRO A 97 -5.55 6.56 -3.81
CA PRO A 97 -6.71 5.80 -4.28
C PRO A 97 -7.44 6.45 -5.46
N LEU A 98 -7.45 7.78 -5.56
CA LEU A 98 -8.10 8.51 -6.66
C LEU A 98 -7.38 8.28 -7.99
N HIS A 99 -6.05 8.15 -7.97
CA HIS A 99 -5.28 7.78 -9.17
C HIS A 99 -5.65 6.38 -9.66
N VAL A 100 -5.88 5.44 -8.74
CA VAL A 100 -6.29 4.07 -9.08
C VAL A 100 -7.72 4.04 -9.61
N ILE A 101 -8.64 4.76 -8.97
CA ILE A 101 -10.05 4.85 -9.42
C ILE A 101 -10.12 5.41 -10.85
N LEU A 102 -9.39 6.48 -11.16
CA LEU A 102 -9.31 7.01 -12.52
C LEU A 102 -8.95 5.94 -13.54
N ARG A 103 -7.91 5.14 -13.27
CA ARG A 103 -7.46 4.09 -14.20
C ARG A 103 -8.48 2.97 -14.32
N PHE A 104 -9.11 2.58 -13.22
CA PHE A 104 -10.15 1.59 -13.22
C PHE A 104 -11.36 2.03 -14.07
N GLU A 105 -11.84 3.26 -13.90
CA GLU A 105 -12.94 3.80 -14.71
C GLU A 105 -12.57 3.85 -16.20
N ILE A 106 -11.34 4.26 -16.54
CA ILE A 106 -10.85 4.24 -17.92
C ILE A 106 -10.85 2.81 -18.48
N GLU A 107 -10.33 1.85 -17.73
CA GLU A 107 -10.29 0.45 -18.16
C GLU A 107 -11.69 -0.10 -18.42
N GLU A 108 -12.64 0.17 -17.53
CA GLU A 108 -14.04 -0.22 -17.71
C GLU A 108 -14.62 0.36 -19.00
N LEU A 109 -14.48 1.67 -19.22
CA LEU A 109 -15.03 2.35 -20.40
C LEU A 109 -14.38 1.90 -21.71
N LEU A 110 -13.06 1.64 -21.72
CA LEU A 110 -12.37 1.10 -22.89
C LEU A 110 -12.86 -0.33 -23.22
N ILE A 111 -13.14 -1.14 -22.20
CA ILE A 111 -13.61 -2.53 -22.37
C ILE A 111 -15.06 -2.56 -22.85
N THR A 112 -15.94 -1.69 -22.33
CA THR A 112 -17.33 -1.59 -22.77
C THR A 112 -17.49 -0.91 -24.13
N GLY A 113 -16.48 -0.15 -24.56
CA GLY A 113 -16.50 0.63 -25.79
C GLY A 113 -17.15 2.01 -25.65
N ASP A 114 -17.37 2.46 -24.41
CA ASP A 114 -17.95 3.78 -24.09
C ASP A 114 -16.91 4.91 -24.10
N LEU A 115 -15.62 4.58 -24.21
CA LEU A 115 -14.52 5.53 -24.42
C LEU A 115 -13.69 5.09 -25.63
N ASN A 116 -13.47 6.00 -26.59
CA ASN A 116 -12.51 5.75 -27.66
C ASN A 116 -11.09 6.08 -27.21
N LEU A 117 -10.09 5.36 -27.75
CA LEU A 117 -8.69 5.57 -27.39
C LEU A 117 -8.20 7.00 -27.67
N ASP A 118 -8.68 7.63 -28.74
CA ASP A 118 -8.34 9.01 -29.09
C ASP A 118 -8.88 10.04 -28.06
N GLU A 119 -9.87 9.66 -27.26
CA GLU A 119 -10.48 10.49 -26.21
C GLU A 119 -9.78 10.31 -24.85
N LEU A 120 -8.90 9.31 -24.71
CA LEU A 120 -8.21 9.00 -23.46
C LEU A 120 -7.48 10.21 -22.84
N PRO A 121 -6.70 11.02 -23.60
CA PRO A 121 -6.00 12.15 -23.00
C PRO A 121 -6.95 13.20 -22.40
N SER A 122 -8.05 13.51 -23.08
CA SER A 122 -9.01 14.52 -22.58
C SER A 122 -9.83 13.98 -21.41
N PHE A 123 -10.22 12.70 -21.44
CA PHE A 123 -10.89 12.03 -20.34
C PHE A 123 -10.01 12.03 -19.07
N TRP A 124 -8.73 11.66 -19.22
CA TRP A 124 -7.76 11.69 -18.14
C TRP A 124 -7.64 13.07 -17.51
N ASP A 125 -7.44 14.10 -18.33
CA ASP A 125 -7.29 15.49 -17.88
C ASP A 125 -8.51 15.98 -17.08
N ASN A 126 -9.72 15.67 -17.57
CA ASN A 126 -10.95 16.06 -16.92
C ASN A 126 -11.12 15.38 -15.56
N LYS A 127 -10.83 14.08 -15.47
CA LYS A 127 -10.93 13.33 -14.22
C LYS A 127 -9.86 13.70 -13.20
N MET A 128 -8.64 13.99 -13.63
CA MET A 128 -7.61 14.53 -12.74
C MET A 128 -8.05 15.88 -12.15
N GLN A 129 -8.69 16.73 -12.95
CA GLN A 129 -9.24 18.00 -12.48
C GLN A 129 -10.41 17.79 -11.51
N GLU A 130 -11.29 16.83 -11.78
CA GLU A 130 -12.43 16.49 -10.94
C GLU A 130 -12.00 15.94 -9.57
N TYR A 131 -11.07 14.97 -9.56
CA TYR A 131 -10.68 14.27 -8.34
C TYR A 131 -9.61 14.98 -7.51
N LEU A 132 -8.62 15.58 -8.19
CA LEU A 132 -7.42 16.11 -7.56
C LEU A 132 -7.27 17.62 -7.73
N GLY A 133 -8.17 18.26 -8.48
CA GLY A 133 -8.14 19.71 -8.69
C GLY A 133 -7.00 20.19 -9.60
N ILE A 134 -6.30 19.28 -10.29
CA ILE A 134 -5.11 19.56 -11.10
C ILE A 134 -5.23 18.93 -12.49
N LYS A 135 -4.56 19.55 -13.47
CA LYS A 135 -4.52 19.07 -14.86
C LYS A 135 -3.09 18.81 -15.31
N PRO A 136 -2.77 17.63 -15.88
CA PRO A 136 -1.46 17.35 -16.44
C PRO A 136 -1.03 18.37 -17.51
N VAL A 137 0.26 18.70 -17.54
CA VAL A 137 0.84 19.65 -18.52
C VAL A 137 1.45 18.95 -19.74
N SER A 138 1.51 17.62 -19.72
CA SER A 138 2.06 16.77 -20.78
C SER A 138 1.50 15.36 -20.66
N PHE A 139 1.55 14.58 -21.74
CA PHE A 139 1.13 13.17 -21.69
C PHE A 139 2.01 12.30 -20.77
N SER A 140 3.29 12.66 -20.61
CA SER A 140 4.20 11.97 -19.67
C SER A 140 3.75 12.10 -18.22
N ASN A 141 3.08 13.21 -17.88
CA ASN A 141 2.49 13.44 -16.56
C ASN A 141 0.99 13.06 -16.55
N GLY A 142 0.45 12.63 -17.68
CA GLY A 142 -0.95 12.27 -17.90
C GLY A 142 -1.07 10.77 -18.20
N CYS A 143 -1.84 10.44 -19.24
CA CYS A 143 -2.19 9.07 -19.60
C CYS A 143 -1.01 8.16 -20.02
N LEU A 144 0.20 8.70 -20.24
CA LEU A 144 1.40 7.92 -20.56
C LEU A 144 2.37 7.76 -19.38
N GLN A 145 1.95 8.14 -18.15
CA GLN A 145 2.84 8.08 -16.98
C GLN A 145 3.13 6.65 -16.51
N ASP A 146 2.25 5.69 -16.80
CA ASP A 146 2.32 4.31 -16.32
C ASP A 146 2.56 3.33 -17.48
N ILE A 147 3.34 2.28 -17.22
CA ILE A 147 3.71 1.24 -18.20
C ILE A 147 2.66 0.13 -18.33
N HIS A 148 1.63 0.10 -17.47
CA HIS A 148 0.74 -1.06 -17.33
C HIS A 148 -0.01 -1.38 -18.61
N TRP A 149 -0.64 -0.38 -19.24
CA TRP A 149 -1.43 -0.60 -20.46
C TRP A 149 -0.57 -0.99 -21.66
N SER A 150 0.66 -0.46 -21.78
CA SER A 150 1.58 -0.87 -22.85
C SER A 150 2.11 -2.29 -22.66
N HIS A 151 2.10 -2.80 -21.43
CA HIS A 151 2.38 -4.20 -21.10
C HIS A 151 1.15 -5.11 -21.15
N GLY A 152 -0.04 -4.57 -21.46
CA GLY A 152 -1.29 -5.34 -21.52
C GLY A 152 -1.92 -5.64 -20.16
N ASN A 153 -1.49 -4.99 -19.09
CA ASN A 153 -1.97 -5.22 -17.72
C ASN A 153 -3.28 -4.47 -17.42
N PHE A 154 -4.38 -4.87 -18.09
CA PHE A 154 -5.74 -4.38 -17.80
C PHE A 154 -6.35 -5.11 -16.60
N GLY A 155 -7.13 -4.41 -15.77
CA GLY A 155 -7.72 -4.93 -14.54
C GLY A 155 -6.71 -5.07 -13.38
N TYR A 156 -5.50 -4.53 -13.56
CA TYR A 156 -4.41 -4.64 -12.59
C TYR A 156 -4.46 -3.56 -11.52
N PHE A 157 -4.74 -2.30 -11.91
CA PHE A 157 -4.70 -1.17 -10.99
C PHE A 157 -5.56 -1.32 -9.72
N PRO A 158 -6.77 -1.93 -9.76
CA PRO A 158 -7.56 -2.15 -8.55
C PRO A 158 -6.84 -2.94 -7.46
N ALA A 159 -5.82 -3.75 -7.82
CA ALA A 159 -5.01 -4.47 -6.84
C ALA A 159 -4.30 -3.53 -5.86
N TYR A 160 -3.90 -2.33 -6.29
CA TYR A 160 -3.17 -1.38 -5.45
C TYR A 160 -4.02 -0.83 -4.30
N THR A 161 -5.19 -0.27 -4.61
CA THR A 161 -6.10 0.25 -3.57
C THR A 161 -6.66 -0.88 -2.71
N ASN A 162 -6.97 -2.04 -3.28
CA ASN A 162 -7.35 -3.21 -2.49
C ASN A 162 -6.22 -3.65 -1.54
N GLY A 163 -4.96 -3.58 -1.99
CA GLY A 163 -3.79 -3.83 -1.15
C GLY A 163 -3.72 -2.88 0.04
N ALA A 164 -3.94 -1.58 -0.17
CA ALA A 164 -3.97 -0.57 0.89
C ALA A 164 -5.08 -0.86 1.92
N ILE A 165 -6.28 -1.20 1.45
CA ILE A 165 -7.41 -1.53 2.33
C ILE A 165 -7.11 -2.80 3.15
N ILE A 166 -6.62 -3.86 2.51
CA ILE A 166 -6.24 -5.10 3.18
C ILE A 166 -5.14 -4.82 4.22
N ALA A 167 -4.13 -4.00 3.89
CA ALA A 167 -3.07 -3.65 4.82
C ALA A 167 -3.62 -2.99 6.10
N SER A 168 -4.55 -2.03 5.98
CA SER A 168 -5.21 -1.40 7.13
C SER A 168 -6.07 -2.38 7.93
N MET A 169 -6.80 -3.27 7.25
CA MET A 169 -7.59 -4.33 7.92
C MET A 169 -6.70 -5.27 8.73
N VAL A 170 -5.57 -5.70 8.17
CA VAL A 170 -4.61 -6.56 8.87
C VAL A 170 -3.96 -5.81 10.03
N MET A 171 -3.58 -4.54 9.86
CA MET A 171 -2.97 -3.75 10.93
C MET A 171 -3.94 -3.51 12.09
N LYS A 172 -5.22 -3.24 11.81
CA LYS A 172 -6.28 -3.18 12.82
C LYS A 172 -6.30 -4.48 13.63
N LYS A 173 -6.29 -5.64 12.95
CA LYS A 173 -6.31 -6.94 13.63
C LYS A 173 -5.05 -7.22 14.45
N VAL A 174 -3.89 -6.85 13.94
CA VAL A 174 -2.62 -6.95 14.68
C VAL A 174 -2.68 -6.15 15.97
N LYS A 175 -3.17 -4.90 15.93
CA LYS A 175 -3.30 -4.06 17.13
C LYS A 175 -4.26 -4.64 18.18
N GLU A 176 -5.33 -5.31 17.76
CA GLU A 176 -6.23 -6.03 18.68
C GLU A 176 -5.54 -7.21 19.37
N MET A 177 -4.75 -7.98 18.62
CA MET A 177 -4.09 -9.20 19.11
C MET A 177 -2.82 -8.91 19.92
N TYR A 178 -2.14 -7.81 19.60
CA TYR A 178 -0.88 -7.39 20.22
C TYR A 178 -0.99 -5.93 20.67
N PRO A 179 -1.56 -5.66 21.86
CA PRO A 179 -1.75 -4.30 22.36
C PRO A 179 -0.44 -3.49 22.46
N ASN A 180 0.70 -4.16 22.64
CA ASN A 180 2.03 -3.55 22.76
C ASN A 180 2.75 -3.34 21.42
N ILE A 181 2.10 -3.59 20.28
CA ILE A 181 2.78 -3.57 18.96
C ILE A 181 3.44 -2.21 18.64
N LYS A 182 2.89 -1.13 19.19
CA LYS A 182 3.46 0.22 19.07
C LYS A 182 4.83 0.32 19.76
N ASP A 183 4.94 -0.20 20.97
CA ASP A 183 6.18 -0.23 21.73
C ASP A 183 7.22 -1.14 21.08
N ASP A 184 6.78 -2.22 20.45
CA ASP A 184 7.65 -3.12 19.67
C ASP A 184 8.26 -2.34 18.48
N ILE A 185 7.43 -1.63 17.69
CA ILE A 185 7.89 -0.81 16.56
C ILE A 185 8.84 0.32 17.02
N LEU A 186 8.52 1.00 18.13
CA LEU A 186 9.37 2.05 18.72
C LEU A 186 10.80 1.57 19.03
N LYS A 187 10.94 0.30 19.41
CA LYS A 187 12.22 -0.33 19.74
C LYS A 187 12.90 -0.96 18.52
N GLY A 188 12.22 -1.00 17.37
CA GLY A 188 12.66 -1.74 16.19
C GLY A 188 12.53 -3.25 16.32
N ASP A 189 11.69 -3.74 17.23
CA ASP A 189 11.37 -5.16 17.35
C ASP A 189 10.14 -5.48 16.47
N PHE A 190 10.36 -6.22 15.39
CA PHE A 190 9.29 -6.63 14.47
C PHE A 190 8.91 -8.11 14.65
N SER A 191 9.36 -8.77 15.73
CA SER A 191 9.19 -10.22 15.91
C SER A 191 7.72 -10.60 16.05
N ASN A 192 6.96 -9.90 16.89
CA ASN A 192 5.52 -10.15 17.08
C ASN A 192 4.73 -9.93 15.79
N LEU A 193 5.05 -8.85 15.09
CA LEU A 193 4.45 -8.49 13.80
C LEU A 193 4.67 -9.60 12.76
N ASN A 194 5.93 -10.00 12.57
CA ASN A 194 6.30 -11.03 11.60
C ASN A 194 5.74 -12.39 11.99
N ASN A 195 5.75 -12.76 13.26
CA ASN A 195 5.15 -14.01 13.73
C ASN A 195 3.65 -14.08 13.41
N TYR A 196 2.93 -12.97 13.63
CA TYR A 196 1.52 -12.91 13.28
C TYR A 196 1.28 -13.04 11.78
N LEU A 197 1.98 -12.24 10.97
CA LEU A 197 1.82 -12.25 9.51
C LEU A 197 2.23 -13.59 8.90
N ASN A 198 3.34 -14.18 9.36
CA ASN A 198 3.79 -15.48 8.90
C ASN A 198 2.74 -16.56 9.18
N LYS A 199 2.20 -16.60 10.41
CA LYS A 199 1.22 -17.60 10.81
C LYS A 199 -0.14 -17.44 10.11
N ASN A 200 -0.62 -16.21 9.97
CA ASN A 200 -2.01 -15.94 9.59
C ASN A 200 -2.19 -15.50 8.13
N PHE A 201 -1.09 -15.20 7.44
CA PHE A 201 -1.09 -14.68 6.07
C PHE A 201 -0.03 -15.37 5.19
N ARG A 202 1.26 -15.11 5.44
CA ARG A 202 2.34 -15.36 4.47
C ARG A 202 2.56 -16.85 4.20
N ASN A 203 2.60 -17.67 5.25
CA ASN A 203 2.80 -19.13 5.15
C ASN A 203 1.58 -19.89 4.60
N LEU A 204 0.55 -19.18 4.15
CA LEU A 204 -0.63 -19.78 3.54
C LEU A 204 -0.59 -19.71 2.01
N GLY A 205 0.28 -18.89 1.42
CA GLY A 205 0.41 -18.74 -0.04
C GLY A 205 -0.97 -18.66 -0.72
N SER A 206 -1.20 -19.57 -1.67
CA SER A 206 -2.46 -19.75 -2.38
C SER A 206 -3.24 -20.99 -1.93
N LEU A 207 -2.93 -21.57 -0.76
CA LEU A 207 -3.67 -22.69 -0.16
C LEU A 207 -5.11 -22.32 0.20
N LYS A 208 -5.34 -21.03 0.52
CA LYS A 208 -6.66 -20.49 0.82
C LYS A 208 -7.23 -19.73 -0.38
N ASN A 209 -8.56 -19.75 -0.51
CA ASN A 209 -9.23 -18.77 -1.35
C ASN A 209 -9.08 -17.36 -0.73
N SER A 210 -9.42 -16.32 -1.49
CA SER A 210 -9.18 -14.93 -1.07
C SER A 210 -9.95 -14.55 0.20
N ALA A 211 -11.21 -14.99 0.33
CA ALA A 211 -12.03 -14.70 1.50
C ALA A 211 -11.47 -15.38 2.76
N ASP A 212 -11.04 -16.64 2.65
CA ASP A 212 -10.46 -17.37 3.77
C ASP A 212 -9.08 -16.85 4.19
N LEU A 213 -8.26 -16.38 3.24
CA LEU A 213 -6.98 -15.73 3.55
C LEU A 213 -7.21 -14.39 4.24
N LEU A 214 -8.14 -13.57 3.72
CA LEU A 214 -8.49 -12.29 4.33
C LEU A 214 -9.00 -12.51 5.76
N LYS A 215 -9.95 -13.44 5.95
CA LYS A 215 -10.49 -13.78 7.27
C LYS A 215 -9.42 -14.26 8.23
N SER A 216 -8.47 -15.06 7.74
CA SER A 216 -7.32 -15.52 8.52
C SER A 216 -6.47 -14.34 9.03
N ALA A 217 -6.22 -13.35 8.16
CA ALA A 217 -5.30 -12.26 8.43
C ALA A 217 -5.92 -11.03 9.12
N SER A 218 -7.21 -10.76 8.90
CA SER A 218 -7.90 -9.57 9.41
C SER A 218 -9.10 -9.89 10.30
N GLY A 219 -9.63 -11.12 10.24
CA GLY A 219 -10.89 -11.49 10.90
C GLY A 219 -12.15 -11.18 10.09
N GLU A 220 -12.04 -10.51 8.93
CA GLU A 220 -13.15 -10.17 8.04
C GLU A 220 -13.06 -10.97 6.74
N ASP A 221 -14.19 -11.41 6.17
CA ASP A 221 -14.22 -12.25 4.95
C ASP A 221 -14.43 -11.45 3.66
N LYS A 222 -14.56 -10.12 3.76
CA LYS A 222 -14.71 -9.19 2.64
C LYS A 222 -13.81 -7.98 2.83
N ILE A 223 -13.32 -7.43 1.71
CA ILE A 223 -12.58 -6.16 1.72
C ILE A 223 -13.53 -5.06 2.22
N ASN A 224 -13.08 -4.29 3.20
CA ASN A 224 -13.89 -3.30 3.89
C ASN A 224 -13.22 -1.91 3.84
N PRO A 225 -13.63 -1.02 2.92
CA PRO A 225 -13.01 0.29 2.75
C PRO A 225 -13.16 1.19 3.97
N GLU A 226 -14.18 1.00 4.81
CA GLU A 226 -14.38 1.81 6.02
C GLU A 226 -13.21 1.69 7.01
N VAL A 227 -12.52 0.54 7.03
CA VAL A 227 -11.33 0.35 7.87
C VAL A 227 -10.16 1.21 7.37
N TYR A 228 -10.02 1.37 6.06
CA TYR A 228 -9.01 2.22 5.45
C TYR A 228 -9.33 3.70 5.69
N ILE A 229 -10.58 4.11 5.48
CA ILE A 229 -11.06 5.48 5.73
C ILE A 229 -10.83 5.87 7.19
N GLY A 230 -11.27 5.05 8.14
CA GLY A 230 -11.08 5.34 9.58
C GLY A 230 -9.60 5.37 9.99
N TYR A 231 -8.73 4.59 9.32
CA TYR A 231 -7.28 4.69 9.50
C TYR A 231 -6.74 6.04 9.01
N LEU A 232 -7.18 6.53 7.84
CA LEU A 232 -6.77 7.83 7.31
C LEU A 232 -7.26 8.97 8.22
N GLU A 233 -8.54 8.97 8.58
CA GLU A 233 -9.11 9.97 9.48
C GLU A 233 -8.34 10.05 10.78
N GLY A 234 -8.10 8.91 11.44
CA GLY A 234 -7.35 8.88 12.70
C GLY A 234 -5.87 9.30 12.59
N LYS A 235 -5.31 9.35 11.37
CA LYS A 235 -3.92 9.77 11.12
C LYS A 235 -3.80 11.23 10.71
N TYR A 236 -4.78 11.76 9.98
CA TYR A 236 -4.70 13.05 9.30
C TYR A 236 -5.68 14.12 9.82
N LEU A 237 -6.69 13.76 10.62
CA LEU A 237 -7.67 14.68 11.25
C LEU A 237 -7.54 14.69 12.78
#